data_AF-A0A3D2SBA5-F1
#
_entry.id   AF-A0A3D2SBA5-F1
#
_cell.length_a   1.000
_cell.length_b   1.000
_cell.length_c   1.000
_cell.angle_alpha   90.00
_cell.angle_beta   90.00
_cell.angle_gamma   90.00
#
_symmetry.space_group_name_H-M   'P 1'
#
loop_
_entity.id
_entity.type
_entity.pdbx_description
1 polymer ?
#
loop_
_entity_poly.entity_id
_entity_poly.type
_entity_poly.pdbx_seq_one_letter_code
_entity_poly.pdbx_strand_id
1 'polypeptide(L)'
;KDSITISRKLLIPKGKYDPAQYGKDPKLADDTTKYEVTFMSHVALKDTLSKSIPYKLENLRKIPFSDGADFYLNADIIEAGGGRLKVPVFMVTAPNKYILKGLNTKYFDANAGYKMGSLYETTTEFAYSRDPVDYE
;
A
#
# COMPACT_ATOMS: atom_id res chain seq x y z
N LYS A 1 -9.11 8.22 -12.18
CA LYS A 1 -7.81 8.73 -12.69
C LYS A 1 -6.78 7.73 -12.18
N ASP A 2 -6.56 6.64 -12.91
CA ASP A 2 -5.97 5.42 -12.32
C ASP A 2 -4.63 5.14 -13.00
N SER A 3 -3.68 6.06 -12.82
CA SER A 3 -2.33 5.97 -13.39
C SER A 3 -1.29 6.34 -12.35
N ILE A 4 -0.21 5.56 -12.30
CA ILE A 4 1.00 5.90 -11.55
C ILE A 4 1.91 6.70 -12.48
N THR A 5 2.36 7.86 -12.00
CA THR A 5 3.40 8.64 -12.66
C THR A 5 4.74 8.30 -12.03
N ILE A 6 5.66 7.78 -12.83
CA ILE A 6 7.02 7.46 -12.41
C ILE A 6 7.94 8.51 -13.03
N SER A 7 8.60 9.30 -12.19
CA SER A 7 9.66 10.22 -12.63
C SER A 7 11.02 9.57 -12.41
N ARG A 8 11.82 9.51 -13.48
CA ARG A 8 13.22 9.08 -13.39
C ARG A 8 14.12 10.21 -13.86
N LYS A 9 15.01 10.65 -12.98
CA LYS A 9 16.08 11.59 -13.29
C LYS A 9 17.30 10.82 -13.80
N LEU A 10 17.80 11.21 -14.97
CA LEU A 10 19.03 10.67 -15.56
C LEU A 10 20.01 11.80 -15.80
N LEU A 11 21.28 11.56 -15.46
CA LEU A 11 22.38 12.48 -15.75
C LEU A 11 23.13 11.99 -16.98
N ILE A 12 23.19 12.82 -18.01
CA ILE A 12 23.83 12.50 -19.29
C ILE A 12 25.03 13.44 -19.47
N PRO A 13 26.25 12.90 -19.67
CA PRO A 13 27.41 13.74 -20.00
C PRO A 13 27.16 14.55 -21.26
N LYS A 14 27.61 15.81 -21.31
CA LYS A 14 27.38 16.72 -22.46
C LYS A 14 27.78 16.09 -23.81
N GLY A 15 28.91 15.40 -23.87
CA GLY A 15 29.40 14.76 -25.09
C GLY A 15 28.59 13.54 -25.57
N LYS A 16 27.62 13.07 -24.76
CA LYS A 16 26.71 11.97 -25.11
C LYS A 16 25.25 12.41 -25.20
N TYR A 17 24.99 13.71 -25.16
CA TYR A 17 23.63 14.24 -25.25
C TYR A 17 23.18 14.33 -26.71
N ASP A 18 22.12 13.61 -27.04
CA ASP A 18 21.44 13.69 -28.33
C ASP A 18 20.14 14.50 -28.19
N PRO A 19 20.05 15.71 -28.79
CA PRO A 19 18.84 16.52 -28.76
C PRO A 19 17.63 15.86 -29.43
N ALA A 20 17.84 14.94 -30.36
CA ALA A 20 16.74 14.20 -31.00
C ALA A 20 16.11 13.18 -30.05
N GLN A 21 16.89 12.64 -29.10
CA GLN A 21 16.43 11.65 -28.13
C GLN A 21 15.91 12.28 -26.83
N TYR A 22 16.51 13.39 -26.39
CA TYR A 22 16.32 13.94 -25.04
C TYR A 22 15.69 15.34 -25.01
N GLY A 23 15.31 15.89 -26.17
CA GLY A 23 14.73 17.23 -26.29
C GLY A 23 15.76 18.28 -26.70
N LYS A 24 15.29 19.44 -27.14
CA LYS A 24 16.18 20.50 -27.66
C LYS A 24 16.76 21.41 -26.57
N ASP A 25 16.16 21.40 -25.38
CA ASP A 25 16.48 22.32 -24.29
C ASP A 25 16.95 21.56 -23.03
N PRO A 26 18.22 21.12 -22.97
CA PRO A 26 18.73 20.40 -21.83
C PRO A 26 18.89 21.29 -20.60
N LYS A 27 18.51 20.76 -19.43
CA LYS A 27 18.79 21.38 -18.13
C LYS A 27 20.19 20.97 -17.66
N LEU A 28 21.00 21.91 -17.18
CA LEU A 28 22.30 21.59 -16.57
C LEU A 28 22.10 20.97 -15.18
N ALA A 29 22.91 19.96 -14.87
CA ALA A 29 23.04 19.44 -13.51
C ALA A 29 23.94 20.37 -12.67
N ASP A 30 23.93 20.20 -11.35
CA ASP A 30 24.79 20.95 -10.43
C ASP A 30 26.29 20.85 -10.79
N ASP A 31 26.67 19.70 -11.35
CA ASP A 31 27.95 19.47 -12.03
C ASP A 31 27.80 19.89 -13.51
N THR A 32 28.37 21.06 -13.86
CA THR A 32 28.27 21.70 -15.20
C THR A 32 28.75 20.84 -16.38
N THR A 33 29.27 19.65 -16.13
CA THR A 33 29.70 18.65 -17.12
C THR A 33 28.57 17.74 -17.63
N LYS A 34 27.39 17.76 -16.98
CA LYS A 34 26.26 16.86 -17.28
C LYS A 34 24.95 17.63 -17.48
N TYR A 35 24.09 17.07 -18.31
CA TYR A 35 22.69 17.47 -18.43
C TYR A 35 21.78 16.56 -17.62
N GLU A 36 20.74 17.14 -17.05
CA GLU A 36 19.67 16.48 -16.34
C GLU A 36 18.48 16.28 -17.28
N VAL A 37 18.06 15.03 -17.42
CA VAL A 37 16.86 14.66 -18.17
C VAL A 37 15.91 13.95 -17.23
N THR A 38 14.68 14.45 -17.13
CA THR A 38 13.60 13.83 -16.35
C THR A 38 12.64 13.13 -17.28
N PHE A 39 12.60 11.80 -17.19
CA PHE A 39 11.61 11.00 -17.89
C PHE A 39 10.38 10.84 -17.00
N MET A 40 9.22 11.22 -17.52
CA MET A 40 7.94 10.92 -16.90
C MET A 40 7.30 9.77 -17.66
N SER A 41 7.11 8.64 -16.98
CA SER A 41 6.33 7.53 -17.49
C SER A 41 4.97 7.51 -16.81
N HIS A 42 3.91 7.40 -17.61
CA HIS A 42 2.56 7.19 -17.11
C HIS A 42 2.20 5.73 -17.32
N VAL A 43 2.01 5.00 -16.22
CA VAL A 43 1.57 3.61 -16.27
C VAL A 43 0.13 3.56 -15.77
N ALA A 44 -0.80 3.17 -16.64
CA ALA A 44 -2.17 2.94 -16.21
C ALA A 44 -2.22 1.69 -15.32
N LEU A 45 -2.85 1.79 -14.15
CA LEU A 45 -2.95 0.68 -13.20
C LEU A 45 -3.58 -0.57 -13.82
N LYS A 46 -4.56 -0.36 -14.71
CA LYS A 46 -5.17 -1.42 -15.53
C LYS A 46 -4.14 -2.20 -16.35
N ASP A 47 -3.16 -1.53 -16.94
CA ASP A 47 -2.22 -2.16 -17.88
C ASP A 47 -1.14 -2.97 -17.15
N THR A 48 -0.96 -2.73 -15.85
CA THR A 48 -0.02 -3.49 -15.00
C THR A 48 -0.69 -4.67 -14.30
N LEU A 49 -1.90 -4.47 -13.74
CA LEU A 49 -2.57 -5.48 -12.91
C LEU A 49 -3.49 -6.42 -13.70
N SER A 50 -4.11 -5.97 -14.79
CA SER A 50 -5.10 -6.77 -15.54
C SER A 50 -4.59 -7.37 -16.85
N LYS A 51 -3.32 -7.12 -17.23
CA LYS A 51 -2.77 -7.64 -18.49
C LYS A 51 -2.58 -9.15 -18.50
N SER A 52 -2.34 -9.76 -17.34
CA SER A 52 -2.15 -11.21 -17.16
C SER A 52 -3.29 -11.88 -16.40
N ILE A 53 -4.23 -11.12 -15.85
CA ILE A 53 -5.25 -11.63 -14.93
C ILE A 53 -6.64 -11.30 -15.50
N PRO A 54 -7.52 -12.29 -15.73
CA PRO A 54 -8.84 -12.10 -16.34
C PRO A 54 -9.87 -11.45 -15.40
N TYR A 55 -9.42 -10.66 -14.43
CA TYR A 55 -10.28 -10.00 -13.44
C TYR A 55 -10.31 -8.50 -13.69
N LYS A 56 -11.51 -7.93 -13.65
CA LYS A 56 -11.69 -6.48 -13.69
C LYS A 56 -11.12 -5.87 -12.40
N LEU A 57 -10.51 -4.69 -12.51
CA LEU A 57 -9.96 -3.97 -11.34
C LEU A 57 -11.01 -3.72 -10.25
N GLU A 58 -12.27 -3.56 -10.66
CA GLU A 58 -13.44 -3.41 -9.78
C GLU A 58 -13.63 -4.62 -8.84
N ASN A 59 -13.22 -5.82 -9.26
CA ASN A 59 -13.34 -7.04 -8.46
C ASN A 59 -12.36 -7.06 -7.28
N LEU A 60 -11.30 -6.25 -7.29
CA LEU A 60 -10.33 -6.19 -6.18
C LEU A 60 -10.96 -5.68 -4.87
N ARG A 61 -12.07 -4.96 -4.96
CA ARG A 61 -12.80 -4.45 -3.79
C ARG A 61 -13.77 -5.47 -3.20
N LYS A 62 -14.00 -6.57 -3.91
CA LYS A 62 -15.00 -7.58 -3.58
C LYS A 62 -14.38 -8.72 -2.79
N ILE A 63 -15.06 -9.13 -1.72
CA ILE A 63 -14.70 -10.34 -0.97
C ILE A 63 -14.98 -11.55 -1.87
N PRO A 64 -14.02 -12.46 -2.09
CA PRO A 64 -14.26 -13.67 -2.89
C PRO A 64 -15.44 -14.49 -2.33
N PHE A 65 -16.25 -15.07 -3.22
CA PHE A 65 -17.36 -15.98 -2.86
C PHE A 65 -18.44 -15.37 -1.93
N SER A 66 -18.54 -14.04 -1.89
CA SER A 66 -19.44 -13.30 -0.98
C SER A 66 -20.70 -12.73 -1.65
N ASP A 67 -21.01 -13.16 -2.87
CA ASP A 67 -22.05 -12.57 -3.73
C ASP A 67 -21.87 -11.05 -3.97
N GLY A 68 -20.61 -10.62 -4.04
CA GLY A 68 -20.26 -9.24 -4.38
C GLY A 68 -20.23 -8.27 -3.20
N ALA A 69 -20.11 -8.77 -1.97
CA ALA A 69 -19.85 -7.92 -0.81
C ALA A 69 -18.49 -7.23 -0.93
N ASP A 70 -18.41 -5.96 -0.54
CA ASP A 70 -17.17 -5.19 -0.50
C ASP A 70 -16.42 -5.41 0.82
N PHE A 71 -15.09 -5.29 0.78
CA PHE A 71 -14.30 -5.16 2.00
C PHE A 71 -14.66 -3.86 2.74
N TYR A 72 -14.68 -3.91 4.07
CA TYR A 72 -14.81 -2.71 4.89
C TYR A 72 -13.44 -2.03 5.02
N LEU A 73 -13.34 -0.80 4.54
CA LEU A 73 -12.11 0.00 4.58
C LEU A 73 -12.25 1.07 5.65
N ASN A 74 -11.30 1.13 6.57
CA ASN A 74 -11.19 2.18 7.57
C ASN A 74 -9.79 2.77 7.55
N ALA A 75 -9.67 4.06 7.85
CA ALA A 75 -8.41 4.73 8.10
C ALA A 75 -8.51 5.48 9.42
N ASP A 76 -7.51 5.32 10.28
CA ASP A 76 -7.48 5.91 11.60
C ASP A 76 -6.06 6.32 11.96
N ILE A 77 -5.88 7.05 13.06
CA ILE A 77 -4.58 7.40 13.60
C ILE A 77 -4.44 6.68 14.94
N ILE A 78 -3.52 5.74 15.02
CA ILE A 78 -3.20 5.06 16.28
C ILE A 78 -2.04 5.75 16.99
N GLU A 79 -2.09 5.73 18.32
CA GLU A 79 -1.00 6.18 19.16
C GLU A 79 -0.08 5.00 19.51
N ALA A 80 1.14 5.00 19.00
CA ALA A 80 2.17 4.00 19.27
C ALA A 80 3.20 4.51 20.28
N GLY A 81 3.81 3.58 21.03
CA GLY A 81 4.85 3.92 22.02
C GLY A 81 4.33 4.74 23.22
N GLY A 82 3.12 4.44 23.70
CA GLY A 82 2.52 5.10 24.87
C GLY A 82 2.14 6.57 24.63
N GLY A 83 1.58 6.90 23.45
CA GLY A 83 1.11 8.25 23.13
C GLY A 83 2.13 9.15 22.41
N ARG A 84 3.36 8.68 22.19
CA ARG A 84 4.45 9.52 21.64
C ARG A 84 4.44 9.62 20.11
N LEU A 85 3.88 8.64 19.42
CA LEU A 85 3.86 8.58 17.96
C LEU A 85 2.43 8.41 17.47
N LYS A 86 1.98 9.34 16.63
CA LYS A 86 0.69 9.25 15.92
C LYS A 86 0.96 8.67 14.54
N VAL A 87 0.49 7.45 14.31
CA VAL A 87 0.72 6.75 13.05
C VAL A 87 -0.60 6.63 12.29
N PRO A 88 -0.70 7.19 11.07
CA PRO A 88 -1.85 6.95 10.22
C PRO A 88 -1.83 5.50 9.78
N VAL A 89 -2.94 4.80 10.02
CA VAL A 89 -3.13 3.40 9.66
C VAL A 89 -4.36 3.27 8.79
N PHE A 90 -4.31 2.30 7.90
CA PHE A 90 -5.49 1.82 7.18
C PHE A 90 -5.73 0.36 7.53
N MET A 91 -6.99 -0.02 7.57
CA MET A 91 -7.46 -1.36 7.87
C MET A 91 -8.51 -1.78 6.86
N VAL A 92 -8.35 -2.98 6.32
CA VAL A 92 -9.27 -3.68 5.45
C VAL A 92 -9.84 -4.83 6.27
N THR A 93 -11.17 -4.90 6.41
CA THR A 93 -11.86 -5.96 7.13
C THR A 93 -12.77 -6.74 6.21
N ALA A 94 -12.71 -8.06 6.31
CA ALA A 94 -13.60 -9.00 5.65
C ALA A 94 -14.48 -9.69 6.72
N PRO A 95 -15.74 -9.24 6.92
CA PRO A 95 -16.62 -9.79 7.95
C PRO A 95 -16.93 -11.29 7.75
N ASN A 96 -16.94 -12.03 8.86
CA ASN A 96 -17.22 -13.47 8.88
C ASN A 96 -18.59 -13.80 8.31
N LYS A 97 -19.60 -12.93 8.48
CA LYS A 97 -20.92 -13.11 7.85
C LYS A 97 -20.86 -13.30 6.33
N TYR A 98 -19.85 -12.75 5.66
CA TYR A 98 -19.68 -12.85 4.21
C TYR A 98 -18.75 -14.01 3.81
N ILE A 99 -17.78 -14.36 4.65
CA ILE A 99 -16.81 -15.42 4.38
C ILE A 99 -17.39 -16.80 4.74
N LEU A 100 -18.03 -16.88 5.90
CA LEU A 100 -18.60 -18.10 6.48
C LEU A 100 -20.09 -18.21 6.14
N LYS A 101 -20.50 -17.70 4.98
CA LYS A 101 -21.88 -17.73 4.53
C LYS A 101 -22.38 -19.18 4.49
N GLY A 102 -23.53 -19.43 5.09
CA GLY A 102 -24.14 -20.77 5.17
C GLY A 102 -23.71 -21.60 6.38
N LEU A 103 -22.74 -21.13 7.18
CA LEU A 103 -22.40 -21.75 8.47
C LEU A 103 -23.29 -21.18 9.58
N ASN A 104 -23.50 -21.99 10.62
CA ASN A 104 -24.32 -21.61 11.76
C ASN A 104 -23.59 -20.56 12.63
N THR A 105 -24.18 -19.37 12.75
CA THR A 105 -23.64 -18.21 13.47
C THR A 105 -23.50 -18.41 14.97
N LYS A 106 -23.97 -19.53 15.54
CA LYS A 106 -23.70 -19.88 16.94
C LYS A 106 -22.24 -20.25 17.21
N TYR A 107 -21.48 -20.63 16.17
CA TYR A 107 -20.11 -21.09 16.30
C TYR A 107 -19.06 -20.01 15.97
N PHE A 108 -19.48 -18.81 15.59
CA PHE A 108 -18.58 -17.72 15.26
C PHE A 108 -19.27 -16.37 15.45
N ASP A 109 -18.49 -15.33 15.77
CA ASP A 109 -19.01 -13.97 15.71
C ASP A 109 -19.09 -13.52 14.25
N ALA A 110 -20.30 -13.20 13.80
CA ALA A 110 -20.61 -12.77 12.45
C ALA A 110 -20.07 -11.36 12.12
N ASN A 111 -19.86 -10.52 13.14
CA ASN A 111 -19.33 -9.17 13.01
C ASN A 111 -17.80 -9.10 13.12
N ALA A 112 -17.19 -10.10 13.74
CA ALA A 112 -15.76 -10.35 13.63
C ALA A 112 -15.39 -10.66 12.16
N GLY A 113 -14.11 -10.60 11.84
CA GLY A 113 -13.63 -10.81 10.49
C GLY A 113 -12.13 -10.76 10.39
N TYR A 114 -11.61 -11.20 9.25
CA TYR A 114 -10.19 -11.07 8.95
C TYR A 114 -9.87 -9.61 8.70
N LYS A 115 -8.84 -9.11 9.38
CA LYS A 115 -8.39 -7.73 9.30
C LYS A 115 -6.96 -7.72 8.77
N MET A 116 -6.70 -6.84 7.83
CA MET A 116 -5.36 -6.59 7.27
C MET A 116 -5.13 -5.07 7.24
N GLY A 117 -3.97 -4.61 7.69
CA GLY A 117 -3.70 -3.17 7.74
C GLY A 117 -2.21 -2.86 7.85
N SER A 118 -1.85 -1.58 7.70
CA SER A 118 -0.44 -1.13 7.74
C SER A 118 0.18 -1.20 9.14
N LEU A 119 -0.63 -1.45 10.17
CA LEU A 119 -0.19 -1.67 11.55
C LEU A 119 -1.34 -2.38 12.29
N TYR A 120 -1.41 -3.70 12.13
CA TYR A 120 -2.45 -4.51 12.79
C TYR A 120 -2.05 -4.87 14.23
N GLU A 121 -0.76 -5.05 14.49
CA GLU A 121 -0.19 -5.23 15.82
C GLU A 121 1.02 -4.30 15.95
N THR A 122 0.97 -3.35 16.87
CA THR A 122 2.22 -2.87 17.45
C THR A 122 2.63 -3.97 18.41
N THR A 123 3.48 -4.92 17.99
CA THR A 123 4.20 -5.75 18.95
C THR A 123 5.12 -4.83 19.73
N THR A 124 4.63 -4.26 20.83
CA THR A 124 5.45 -3.59 21.83
C THR A 124 6.19 -4.57 22.73
N GLU A 125 6.05 -5.88 22.54
CA GLU A 125 6.86 -6.91 23.23
C GLU A 125 8.27 -7.03 22.62
N PHE A 126 9.05 -5.96 22.74
CA PHE A 126 10.52 -6.05 22.73
C PHE A 126 11.15 -5.36 23.95
N ALA A 127 10.36 -4.91 24.93
CA ALA A 127 10.86 -4.37 26.18
C ALA A 127 10.53 -5.31 27.33
N TYR A 128 11.55 -6.01 27.84
CA TYR A 128 11.51 -6.73 29.10
C TYR A 128 10.90 -5.86 30.21
N SER A 129 9.73 -6.25 30.72
CA SER A 129 9.39 -6.02 32.12
C SER A 129 8.98 -7.37 32.72
N ARG A 130 9.89 -7.97 33.47
CA ARG A 130 9.54 -8.98 34.46
C ARG A 130 8.87 -8.23 35.60
N ASP A 131 7.56 -8.35 35.72
CA ASP A 131 6.94 -8.12 37.02
C ASP A 131 7.32 -9.30 37.92
N PRO A 132 7.76 -9.06 39.16
CA PRO A 132 8.15 -10.14 40.07
C PRO A 132 6.90 -10.96 40.42
N VAL A 133 7.03 -12.29 40.29
CA VAL A 133 6.04 -13.21 40.84
C VAL A 133 6.41 -13.40 42.32
N ASP A 134 5.68 -12.72 43.20
CA ASP A 134 5.65 -13.11 44.61
C ASP A 134 4.84 -14.41 44.72
N TYR A 135 5.48 -15.45 45.25
CA TYR A 135 4.78 -16.64 45.70
C TYR A 135 4.40 -16.44 47.18
N GLU A 136 3.18 -16.87 47.50
CA GLU A 136 2.44 -16.71 48.77
C GLU A 136 3.27 -16.61 50.07
#